data_AF-I0KDQ4-F1
#
_entry.id   AF-I0KDQ4-F1
#
_cell.length_a   1.000
_cell.length_b   1.000
_cell.length_c   1.000
_cell.angle_alpha   90.00
_cell.angle_beta   90.00
_cell.angle_gamma   90.00
#
_symmetry.space_group_name_H-M   'P 1'
#
loop_
_entity.id
_entity.type
_entity.pdbx_description
1 polymer ?
#
loop_
_entity_poly.entity_id
_entity_poly.type
_entity_poly.pdbx_seq_one_letter_code
_entity_poly.pdbx_strand_id
1 'polypeptide(L)'
;MTNPSADSNAPDDQKPATDFATQVTPLLTDLLYPSESDEPIEVVDTYLKMAEPLTVSHIKDWLMLPPSVYVEEMPEADFWVPVTTIEAWFGDDEKAQAHQFQQLKETLEKLLTDRQVFRVGDTEIDVYLLGKPAEGPRVGLKTKVVET
;
A
#
# COMPACT_ATOMS: atom_id res chain seq x y z
N MET A 1 33.83 16.61 -39.04
CA MET A 1 33.75 15.15 -38.81
C MET A 1 34.73 14.84 -37.68
N THR A 2 34.41 14.31 -36.50
CA THR A 2 33.19 13.74 -35.90
C THR A 2 33.50 13.56 -34.39
N ASN A 3 32.50 13.87 -33.55
CA ASN A 3 32.24 13.50 -32.13
C ASN A 3 33.29 13.69 -31.01
N PRO A 4 32.93 14.40 -29.92
CA PRO A 4 33.24 13.97 -28.56
C PRO A 4 32.16 13.00 -28.05
N SER A 5 32.59 11.86 -27.52
CA SER A 5 31.75 10.86 -26.85
C SER A 5 31.05 11.48 -25.65
N ALA A 6 29.73 11.35 -25.61
CA ALA A 6 28.91 11.61 -24.45
C ALA A 6 29.06 10.42 -23.48
N ASP A 7 29.79 10.62 -22.37
CA ASP A 7 29.62 9.75 -21.21
C ASP A 7 28.29 10.10 -20.58
N SER A 8 27.32 9.21 -20.80
CA SER A 8 25.98 9.29 -20.26
C SER A 8 26.00 8.90 -18.80
N ASN A 9 25.47 9.79 -17.96
CA ASN A 9 25.08 9.51 -16.59
C ASN A 9 24.21 8.24 -16.54
N ALA A 10 24.58 7.28 -15.70
CA ALA A 10 23.65 6.29 -15.18
C ALA A 10 23.50 6.52 -13.67
N PRO A 11 22.25 6.55 -13.20
CA PRO A 11 21.88 5.55 -12.20
C PRO A 11 20.57 4.86 -12.61
N ASP A 12 20.65 3.56 -12.91
CA ASP A 12 19.49 2.71 -13.24
C ASP A 12 19.09 1.86 -12.01
N ASP A 13 18.69 2.54 -10.93
CA ASP A 13 18.27 1.91 -9.66
C ASP A 13 16.89 2.41 -9.15
N GLN A 14 16.15 3.19 -9.96
CA GLN A 14 14.92 3.89 -9.53
C GLN A 14 13.64 3.55 -10.33
N LYS A 15 13.66 2.55 -11.22
CA LYS A 15 12.52 2.27 -12.11
C LYS A 15 11.24 1.71 -11.46
N PRO A 16 11.27 0.77 -10.50
CA PRO A 16 10.04 0.05 -10.13
C PRO A 16 9.10 0.82 -9.19
N ALA A 17 9.62 1.53 -8.18
CA ALA A 17 8.79 2.31 -7.25
C ALA A 17 8.05 3.45 -7.97
N THR A 18 8.73 4.08 -8.94
CA THR A 18 8.17 5.18 -9.74
C THR A 18 6.98 4.72 -10.61
N ASP A 19 7.00 3.49 -11.13
CA ASP A 19 5.90 2.95 -11.95
C ASP A 19 4.68 2.61 -11.10
N PHE A 20 4.88 1.98 -9.93
CA PHE A 20 3.79 1.68 -9.00
C PHE A 20 3.04 2.94 -8.56
N ALA A 21 3.76 3.93 -8.03
CA ALA A 21 3.14 5.16 -7.55
C ALA A 21 2.39 5.90 -8.67
N THR A 22 2.91 5.89 -9.90
CA THR A 22 2.27 6.54 -11.07
C THR A 22 0.94 5.89 -11.43
N GLN A 23 0.82 4.56 -11.31
CA GLN A 23 -0.41 3.85 -11.64
C GLN A 23 -1.44 3.88 -10.50
N VAL A 24 -0.99 3.93 -9.25
CA VAL A 24 -1.87 3.81 -8.07
C VAL A 24 -2.34 5.15 -7.53
N THR A 25 -1.48 6.18 -7.46
CA THR A 25 -1.84 7.48 -6.87
C THR A 25 -3.10 8.11 -7.46
N PRO A 26 -3.37 8.08 -8.79
CA PRO A 26 -4.60 8.62 -9.34
C PRO A 26 -5.87 7.94 -8.82
N LEU A 27 -5.78 6.67 -8.40
CA LEU A 27 -6.90 5.89 -7.86
C LEU A 27 -7.19 6.21 -6.38
N LEU A 28 -6.32 6.95 -5.71
CA LEU A 28 -6.45 7.30 -4.29
C LEU A 28 -7.10 8.69 -4.09
N THR A 29 -7.40 9.40 -5.17
CA THR A 29 -7.98 10.75 -5.09
C THR A 29 -9.36 10.69 -4.44
N ASP A 30 -9.54 11.45 -3.36
CA ASP A 30 -10.77 11.51 -2.55
C ASP A 30 -11.22 10.16 -1.97
N LEU A 31 -10.31 9.17 -1.90
CA LEU A 31 -10.59 7.84 -1.38
C LEU A 31 -10.21 7.74 0.10
N LEU A 32 -11.23 7.64 0.96
CA LEU A 32 -11.07 7.52 2.41
C LEU A 32 -11.33 6.07 2.85
N TYR A 33 -10.49 5.58 3.75
CA TYR A 33 -10.69 4.28 4.39
C TYR A 33 -11.60 4.46 5.62
N PRO A 34 -12.68 3.68 5.75
CA PRO A 34 -13.66 3.84 6.80
C PRO A 34 -13.03 3.56 8.16
N SER A 35 -13.08 4.56 9.03
CA SER A 35 -12.68 4.49 10.43
C SER A 35 -13.48 5.53 11.21
N GLU A 36 -13.21 5.76 12.50
CA GLU A 36 -13.85 6.87 13.21
C GLU A 36 -13.46 8.25 12.64
N SER A 37 -12.36 8.37 11.91
CA SER A 37 -11.83 9.63 11.38
C SER A 37 -11.75 9.72 9.84
N ASP A 38 -12.24 8.72 9.10
CA ASP A 38 -12.22 8.66 7.63
C ASP A 38 -10.87 9.10 7.02
N GLU A 39 -9.84 8.27 7.19
CA GLU A 39 -8.45 8.63 6.86
C GLU A 39 -8.13 8.38 5.39
N PRO A 40 -7.26 9.21 4.77
CA PRO A 40 -6.83 9.00 3.40
C PRO A 40 -5.98 7.74 3.25
N ILE A 41 -5.86 7.29 2.01
CA ILE A 41 -4.96 6.22 1.61
C ILE A 41 -3.79 6.82 0.84
N GLU A 42 -2.58 6.42 1.20
CA GLU A 42 -1.34 6.89 0.61
C GLU A 42 -0.53 5.72 0.06
N VAL A 43 0.24 5.96 -1.00
CA VAL A 43 1.26 5.01 -1.45
C VAL A 43 2.43 5.01 -0.47
N VAL A 44 3.02 3.84 -0.23
CA VAL A 44 4.21 3.71 0.62
C VAL A 44 5.28 2.88 -0.06
N ASP A 45 6.52 3.36 0.04
CA ASP A 45 7.72 2.68 -0.40
C ASP A 45 8.47 2.10 0.80
N THR A 46 9.06 0.91 0.60
CA THR A 46 9.91 0.28 1.61
C THR A 46 11.32 0.05 1.08
N TYR A 47 12.24 -0.34 1.95
CA TYR A 47 13.54 -0.89 1.55
C TYR A 47 13.58 -2.43 1.58
N LEU A 48 12.43 -3.09 1.79
CA LEU A 48 12.32 -4.53 2.01
C LEU A 48 12.38 -5.28 0.67
N LYS A 49 13.54 -5.87 0.35
CA LYS A 49 13.78 -6.60 -0.92
C LYS A 49 13.70 -8.13 -0.80
N MET A 50 13.31 -8.64 0.37
CA MET A 50 13.30 -10.08 0.64
C MET A 50 12.25 -10.82 -0.21
N ALA A 51 12.60 -12.04 -0.64
CA ALA A 51 11.72 -12.90 -1.42
C ALA A 51 10.69 -13.65 -0.56
N GLU A 52 10.99 -13.85 0.72
CA GLU A 52 10.10 -14.52 1.67
C GLU A 52 8.95 -13.60 2.11
N PRO A 53 7.86 -14.18 2.67
CA PRO A 53 6.83 -13.39 3.34
C PRO A 53 7.42 -12.50 4.42
N LEU A 54 6.90 -11.27 4.51
CA LEU A 54 7.19 -10.38 5.61
C LEU A 54 6.73 -10.97 6.93
N THR A 55 7.47 -10.66 7.98
CA THR A 55 7.14 -11.01 9.34
C THR A 55 6.91 -9.74 10.13
N VAL A 56 6.25 -9.87 11.29
CA VAL A 56 6.10 -8.77 12.25
C VAL A 56 7.45 -8.11 12.58
N SER A 57 8.51 -8.88 12.72
CA SER A 57 9.86 -8.34 12.98
C SER A 57 10.37 -7.48 11.83
N HIS A 58 10.16 -7.88 10.57
CA HIS A 58 10.55 -7.08 9.42
C HIS A 58 9.83 -5.73 9.38
N ILE A 59 8.55 -5.68 9.77
CA ILE A 59 7.78 -4.43 9.86
C ILE A 59 8.30 -3.54 10.98
N LYS A 60 8.57 -4.12 12.16
CA LYS A 60 9.14 -3.38 13.30
C LYS A 60 10.50 -2.76 12.95
N ASP A 61 11.36 -3.51 12.28
CA ASP A 61 12.67 -3.03 11.85
C ASP A 61 12.53 -1.95 10.77
N TRP A 62 11.66 -2.15 9.78
CA TRP A 62 11.39 -1.19 8.71
C TRP A 62 10.96 0.18 9.24
N LEU A 63 10.02 0.17 10.18
CA LEU A 63 9.43 1.37 10.79
C LEU A 63 10.25 1.88 11.99
N MET A 64 11.37 1.23 12.33
CA MET A 64 12.21 1.54 13.50
C MET A 64 11.41 1.61 14.81
N LEU A 65 10.45 0.70 14.98
CA LEU A 65 9.53 0.73 16.11
C LEU A 65 10.19 0.23 17.39
N PRO A 66 9.88 0.84 18.54
CA PRO A 66 10.30 0.29 19.82
C PRO A 66 9.59 -1.05 20.08
N PRO A 67 10.17 -1.95 20.90
CA PRO A 67 9.60 -3.26 21.18
C PRO A 67 8.17 -3.24 21.73
N SER A 68 7.81 -2.15 22.41
CA SER A 68 6.49 -1.93 23.03
C SER A 68 5.37 -1.64 22.04
N VAL A 69 5.65 -1.26 20.80
CA VAL A 69 4.60 -1.01 19.79
C VAL A 69 4.06 -2.34 19.31
N TYR A 70 2.74 -2.50 19.40
CA TYR A 70 2.04 -3.66 18.89
C TYR A 70 2.06 -3.67 17.36
N VAL A 71 2.33 -4.84 16.79
CA VAL A 71 2.30 -5.08 15.36
C VAL A 71 1.77 -6.48 15.14
N GLU A 72 0.79 -6.60 14.26
CA GLU A 72 0.20 -7.88 13.85
C GLU A 72 0.00 -7.94 12.35
N GLU A 73 -0.05 -9.16 11.82
CA GLU A 73 -0.49 -9.42 10.44
C GLU A 73 -1.99 -9.70 10.46
N MET A 74 -2.72 -9.12 9.52
CA MET A 74 -4.15 -9.40 9.29
C MET A 74 -4.38 -10.00 7.90
N PRO A 75 -5.43 -10.81 7.71
CA PRO A 75 -5.81 -11.30 6.40
C PRO A 75 -6.06 -10.15 5.41
N GLU A 76 -5.55 -10.27 4.19
CA GLU A 76 -5.78 -9.27 3.13
C GLU A 76 -7.29 -9.05 2.86
N ALA A 77 -8.09 -10.11 2.98
CA ALA A 77 -9.54 -10.02 2.81
C ALA A 77 -10.18 -9.03 3.79
N ASP A 78 -9.70 -8.97 5.03
CA ASP A 78 -10.26 -8.12 6.08
C ASP A 78 -9.96 -6.64 5.81
N PHE A 79 -8.90 -6.34 5.05
CA PHE A 79 -8.64 -4.98 4.57
C PHE A 79 -9.64 -4.56 3.48
N TRP A 80 -10.05 -5.48 2.61
CA TRP A 80 -10.88 -5.18 1.44
C TRP A 80 -12.38 -5.28 1.69
N VAL A 81 -12.84 -6.23 2.50
CA VAL A 81 -14.27 -6.49 2.71
C VAL A 81 -15.05 -5.22 3.13
N PRO A 82 -14.57 -4.39 4.07
CA PRO A 82 -15.29 -3.19 4.49
C PRO A 82 -15.52 -2.16 3.39
N VAL A 83 -14.64 -2.13 2.38
CA VAL A 83 -14.59 -1.08 1.36
C VAL A 83 -14.99 -1.55 -0.04
N THR A 84 -15.04 -2.85 -0.28
CA THR A 84 -15.40 -3.42 -1.60
C THR A 84 -16.78 -4.07 -1.63
N THR A 85 -17.42 -4.26 -0.47
CA THR A 85 -18.76 -4.85 -0.36
C THR A 85 -19.81 -3.78 -0.63
N ILE A 86 -20.60 -3.96 -1.69
CA ILE A 86 -21.72 -3.08 -1.99
C ILE A 86 -22.96 -3.64 -1.31
N GLU A 87 -23.51 -2.87 -0.38
CA GLU A 87 -24.75 -3.22 0.29
C GLU A 87 -25.99 -2.69 -0.45
N ALA A 88 -27.12 -3.37 -0.29
CA ALA A 88 -28.37 -2.98 -0.96
C ALA A 88 -28.90 -1.60 -0.53
N TRP A 89 -28.46 -1.11 0.63
CA TRP A 89 -28.86 0.18 1.21
C TRP A 89 -27.92 1.33 0.84
N PHE A 90 -26.83 1.08 0.11
CA PHE A 90 -25.93 2.14 -0.35
C PHE A 90 -26.62 3.08 -1.35
N GLY A 91 -26.36 4.38 -1.22
CA GLY A 91 -26.66 5.39 -2.22
C GLY A 91 -25.68 5.35 -3.39
N ASP A 92 -25.76 6.34 -4.27
CA ASP A 92 -24.91 6.39 -5.47
C ASP A 92 -23.46 6.72 -5.13
N ASP A 93 -23.23 7.58 -4.13
CA ASP A 93 -21.89 7.99 -3.68
C ASP A 93 -21.14 6.83 -3.01
N GLU A 94 -21.79 6.09 -2.11
CA GLU A 94 -21.15 4.94 -1.44
C GLU A 94 -20.86 3.81 -2.44
N LYS A 95 -21.73 3.59 -3.44
CA LYS A 95 -21.47 2.66 -4.54
C LYS A 95 -20.28 3.11 -5.39
N ALA A 96 -20.19 4.39 -5.72
CA ALA A 96 -19.08 4.93 -6.50
C ALA A 96 -17.75 4.72 -5.75
N GLN A 97 -17.72 4.99 -4.45
CA GLN A 97 -16.54 4.76 -3.62
C GLN A 97 -16.17 3.27 -3.56
N ALA A 98 -17.14 2.37 -3.35
CA ALA A 98 -16.89 0.93 -3.34
C ALA A 98 -16.34 0.43 -4.69
N HIS A 99 -16.83 0.96 -5.80
CA HIS A 99 -16.28 0.66 -7.13
C HIS A 99 -14.85 1.18 -7.33
N GLN A 100 -14.51 2.36 -6.80
CA GLN A 100 -13.13 2.85 -6.81
C GLN A 100 -12.21 1.92 -6.02
N PHE A 101 -12.63 1.44 -4.84
CA PHE A 101 -11.90 0.46 -4.06
C PHE A 101 -11.73 -0.88 -4.78
N GLN A 102 -12.77 -1.35 -5.48
CA GLN A 102 -12.68 -2.56 -6.31
C GLN A 102 -11.64 -2.39 -7.43
N GLN A 103 -11.64 -1.25 -8.12
CA GLN A 103 -10.66 -0.93 -9.16
C GLN A 103 -9.23 -0.84 -8.59
N LEU A 104 -9.06 -0.23 -7.42
CA LEU A 104 -7.78 -0.16 -6.72
C LEU A 104 -7.27 -1.57 -6.38
N LYS A 105 -8.13 -2.42 -5.79
CA LYS A 105 -7.80 -3.81 -5.48
C LYS A 105 -7.33 -4.58 -6.72
N GLU A 106 -8.10 -4.53 -7.81
CA GLU A 106 -7.72 -5.20 -9.07
C GLU A 106 -6.39 -4.69 -9.63
N THR A 107 -6.10 -3.40 -9.46
CA THR A 107 -4.84 -2.81 -9.91
C THR A 107 -3.67 -3.34 -9.07
N LEU A 108 -3.82 -3.40 -7.75
CA LEU A 108 -2.81 -3.98 -6.87
C LEU A 108 -2.59 -5.47 -7.10
N GLU A 109 -3.64 -6.23 -7.38
CA GLU A 109 -3.53 -7.66 -7.71
C GLU A 109 -2.76 -7.92 -9.00
N LYS A 110 -2.80 -6.98 -9.96
CA LYS A 110 -2.02 -7.04 -11.21
C LYS A 110 -0.56 -6.62 -11.01
N LEU A 111 -0.31 -5.63 -10.16
CA LEU A 111 1.01 -5.05 -9.95
C LEU A 111 1.85 -5.78 -8.90
N LEU A 112 1.19 -6.37 -7.89
CA LEU A 112 1.84 -6.90 -6.70
C LEU A 112 1.50 -8.36 -6.47
N THR A 113 2.52 -9.13 -6.08
CA THR A 113 2.42 -10.49 -5.57
C THR A 113 2.71 -10.52 -4.06
N ASP A 114 2.48 -11.64 -3.39
CA ASP A 114 2.79 -11.84 -1.95
C ASP A 114 2.33 -10.68 -1.05
N ARG A 115 1.09 -10.22 -1.26
CA ARG A 115 0.49 -9.10 -0.53
C ARG A 115 0.16 -9.52 0.90
N GLN A 116 0.58 -8.71 1.85
CA GLN A 116 0.37 -8.92 3.28
C GLN A 116 -0.07 -7.60 3.92
N VAL A 117 -0.94 -7.68 4.92
CA VAL A 117 -1.47 -6.51 5.61
C VAL A 117 -1.01 -6.52 7.06
N PHE A 118 -0.48 -5.40 7.53
CA PHE A 118 0.00 -5.24 8.90
C PHE A 118 -0.68 -4.08 9.59
N ARG A 119 -1.11 -4.30 10.82
CA ARG A 119 -1.67 -3.29 11.74
C ARG A 119 -0.60 -2.92 12.75
N VAL A 120 -0.38 -1.62 12.96
CA VAL A 120 0.68 -1.07 13.83
C VAL A 120 0.08 -0.08 14.80
N GLY A 121 0.16 -0.36 16.10
CA GLY A 121 -0.47 0.43 17.17
C GLY A 121 -1.73 -0.23 17.74
N ASP A 122 -2.32 0.42 18.76
CA ASP A 122 -3.44 -0.12 19.53
C ASP A 122 -4.73 0.73 19.44
N THR A 123 -4.62 2.06 19.40
CA THR A 123 -5.77 3.00 19.34
C THR A 123 -5.76 3.80 18.04
N GLU A 124 -4.59 4.35 17.68
CA GLU A 124 -4.32 4.87 16.35
C GLU A 124 -3.50 3.83 15.60
N ILE A 125 -4.16 3.09 14.72
CA ILE A 125 -3.61 1.91 14.06
C ILE A 125 -3.20 2.33 12.64
N ASP A 126 -1.91 2.37 12.37
CA ASP A 126 -1.42 2.50 11.00
C ASP A 126 -1.55 1.13 10.31
N VAL A 127 -2.27 1.09 9.19
CA VAL A 127 -2.51 -0.14 8.41
C VAL A 127 -1.70 -0.08 7.13
N TYR A 128 -0.90 -1.11 6.90
CA TYR A 128 0.00 -1.23 5.76
C TYR A 128 -0.37 -2.44 4.92
N LEU A 129 -0.81 -2.25 3.67
CA LEU A 129 -0.92 -3.32 2.68
C LEU A 129 0.33 -3.29 1.82
N LEU A 130 1.25 -4.25 2.02
CA LEU A 130 2.52 -4.31 1.33
C LEU A 130 2.57 -5.51 0.39
N GLY A 131 3.01 -5.29 -0.85
CA GLY A 131 3.19 -6.34 -1.83
C GLY A 131 4.51 -6.25 -2.56
N LYS A 132 4.83 -7.32 -3.28
CA LYS A 132 6.06 -7.45 -4.05
C LYS A 132 5.81 -7.07 -5.51
N PRO A 133 6.41 -5.97 -6.01
CA PRO A 133 6.40 -5.66 -7.44
C PRO A 133 7.30 -6.63 -8.22
N ALA A 134 7.22 -6.58 -9.56
CA ALA A 134 8.02 -7.44 -10.43
C ALA A 134 9.54 -7.30 -10.19
N GLU A 135 10.00 -6.08 -9.91
CA GLU A 135 11.38 -5.75 -9.56
C GLU A 135 11.40 -4.73 -8.42
N GLY A 136 12.47 -4.72 -7.62
CA GLY A 136 12.65 -3.72 -6.56
C GLY A 136 12.15 -4.14 -5.18
N PRO A 137 12.15 -3.20 -4.21
CA PRO A 137 11.65 -3.46 -2.87
C PRO A 137 10.11 -3.56 -2.88
N ARG A 138 9.56 -4.06 -1.77
CA ARG A 138 8.12 -4.04 -1.54
C ARG A 138 7.60 -2.59 -1.52
N VAL A 139 6.41 -2.42 -2.05
CA VAL A 139 5.64 -1.18 -2.11
C VAL A 139 4.21 -1.48 -1.73
N GLY A 140 3.41 -0.46 -1.46
CA GLY A 140 2.05 -0.71 -1.01
C GLY A 140 1.22 0.52 -0.72
N LEU A 141 0.21 0.29 0.10
CA LEU A 141 -0.67 1.33 0.63
C LEU A 141 -0.47 1.48 2.14
N LYS A 142 -0.67 2.70 2.61
CA LYS A 142 -0.81 3.06 4.02
C LYS A 142 -2.16 3.75 4.22
N THR A 143 -2.82 3.44 5.32
CA THR A 143 -3.90 4.27 5.87
C THR A 143 -3.84 4.22 7.40
N LYS A 144 -4.73 4.96 8.07
CA LYS A 144 -4.87 4.97 9.51
C LYS A 144 -6.30 4.57 9.88
N VAL A 145 -6.44 3.76 10.91
CA VAL A 145 -7.71 3.35 11.50
C VAL A 145 -7.68 3.73 12.97
N VAL A 146 -8.70 4.44 13.42
CA VAL A 146 -8.90 4.74 14.85
C VAL A 146 -9.93 3.77 15.41
N GLU A 147 -9.58 3.10 16.51
CA GLU A 147 -10.45 2.18 17.24
C GLU A 147 -10.55 2.65 18.71
N THR A 148 -11.76 2.95 19.20
CA THR A 148 -12.01 3.37 20.59
C THR A 148 -12.71 2.32 21.46
#